data_AF-A0A6N9BGE4-F1
#
_entry.id   AF-A0A6N9BGE4-F1
#
_cell.length_a   1.000
_cell.length_b   1.000
_cell.length_c   1.000
_cell.angle_alpha   90.00
_cell.angle_beta   90.00
_cell.angle_gamma   90.00
#
_symmetry.space_group_name_H-M   'P 1'
#
loop_
_entity.id
_entity.type
_entity.pdbx_description
1 polymer ?
#
loop_
_entity_poly.entity_id
_entity_poly.type
_entity_poly.pdbx_seq_one_letter_code
_entity_poly.pdbx_strand_id
1 'polypeptide(L)' 'MSARKIPAPPANVEHQEFWEACNEGRLMLPRCGDTGKFFWYPRKISPFTLSGNVETVEAAGTGEIYTYSIMR' A
#
# COMPACT_ATOMS: atom_id res chain seq x y z
N MET A 1 23.57 -9.36 23.39
CA MET A 1 23.55 -9.07 21.94
C MET A 1 22.99 -7.69 21.74
N SER A 2 23.72 -6.77 21.11
CA SER A 2 23.19 -5.42 20.82
C SER A 2 22.12 -5.53 19.75
N ALA A 3 20.91 -5.05 20.01
CA ALA A 3 19.83 -5.07 19.04
C ALA A 3 20.21 -4.20 17.83
N ARG A 4 20.14 -4.75 16.63
CA ARG A 4 20.34 -4.01 15.38
C ARG A 4 19.26 -2.93 15.29
N LYS A 5 19.64 -1.66 15.42
CA LYS A 5 18.74 -0.53 15.15
C LYS A 5 18.52 -0.42 13.65
N ILE A 6 17.32 -0.77 13.20
CA ILE A 6 16.87 -0.53 11.83
C ILE A 6 16.12 0.82 11.87
N PRO A 7 16.61 1.86 11.17
CA PRO A 7 15.92 3.14 11.14
C PRO A 7 14.58 3.00 10.43
N ALA A 8 13.60 3.80 10.85
CA ALA A 8 12.33 3.89 10.12
C ALA A 8 12.58 4.40 8.69
N PRO A 9 11.77 3.97 7.70
CA PRO A 9 11.81 4.57 6.36
C PRO A 9 11.62 6.09 6.45
N PRO A 10 12.28 6.87 5.58
CA PRO A 10 12.08 8.31 5.54
C PRO A 10 10.62 8.64 5.23
N ALA A 11 10.06 9.60 5.95
CA ALA A 11 8.71 10.10 5.68
C ALA A 11 8.68 10.76 4.30
N ASN A 12 7.72 10.38 3.47
CA ASN A 12 7.42 11.01 2.21
C ASN A 12 5.92 11.36 2.21
N VAL A 13 5.58 12.58 1.81
CA VAL A 13 4.21 13.11 1.71
C VAL A 13 3.33 12.19 0.87
N GLU A 14 3.89 11.52 -0.15
CA GLU A 14 3.14 10.59 -1.00
C GLU A 14 2.67 9.33 -0.28
N HIS A 15 3.34 8.93 0.80
CA HIS A 15 3.02 7.72 1.56
C HIS A 15 2.44 8.03 2.94
N GLN A 16 2.30 9.30 3.31
CA GLN A 16 1.83 9.71 4.63
C GLN A 16 0.42 9.20 4.92
N GLU A 17 -0.52 9.39 3.99
CA GLU A 17 -1.91 8.90 4.11
C GLU A 17 -1.96 7.37 4.31
N PHE A 18 -1.09 6.64 3.61
CA PHE A 18 -0.97 5.20 3.78
C PHE A 18 -0.47 4.81 5.18
N TRP A 19 0.57 5.49 5.69
CA TRP A 19 1.12 5.21 7.01
C TRP A 19 0.16 5.60 8.14
N GLU A 20 -0.58 6.69 7.99
CA GLU A 20 -1.61 7.11 8.94
C GLU A 20 -2.71 6.03 9.05
N ALA A 21 -3.22 5.54 7.92
CA ALA A 21 -4.19 4.43 7.92
C ALA A 21 -3.61 3.13 8.49
N CYS A 22 -2.33 2.82 8.22
CA CYS A 22 -1.66 1.66 8.82
C CYS A 22 -1.58 1.75 10.35
N ASN A 23 -1.32 2.94 10.89
CA ASN A 23 -1.29 3.17 12.35
C ASN A 23 -2.68 2.97 12.99
N GLU A 24 -3.75 3.13 12.21
CA GLU A 24 -5.13 2.84 12.60
C GLU A 24 -5.52 1.36 12.40
N GLY A 25 -4.62 0.52 11.88
CA GLY A 25 -4.90 -0.89 11.57
C GLY A 25 -5.71 -1.09 10.28
N ARG A 26 -5.76 -0.08 9.40
CA ARG A 26 -6.56 -0.08 8.17
C ARG A 26 -5.66 -0.26 6.96
N LEU A 27 -5.98 -1.24 6.11
CA LEU A 27 -5.28 -1.44 4.84
C LEU A 27 -6.00 -0.71 3.72
N MET A 28 -5.46 0.43 3.30
CA MET A 28 -6.01 1.22 2.20
C MET A 28 -5.36 0.81 0.87
N LEU A 29 -6.17 0.42 -0.10
CA LEU A 29 -5.74 0.04 -1.45
C LEU A 29 -6.15 1.11 -2.46
N PRO A 30 -5.27 1.51 -3.39
CA PRO A 30 -5.65 2.39 -4.48
C PRO A 30 -6.45 1.60 -5.53
N ARG A 31 -7.50 2.24 -6.04
CA ARG A 31 -8.34 1.75 -7.12
C ARG A 31 -8.39 2.79 -8.22
N CYS A 32 -8.15 2.36 -9.46
CA CYS A 32 -8.28 3.23 -10.62
C CYS A 32 -9.76 3.50 -10.87
N GLY A 33 -10.19 4.76 -10.78
CA GLY A 33 -11.58 5.16 -11.03
C GLY A 33 -12.03 4.87 -12.47
N ASP A 34 -11.11 4.92 -13.44
CA ASP A 34 -11.43 4.67 -14.86
C ASP A 34 -11.65 3.18 -15.18
N THR A 35 -10.94 2.27 -14.51
CA THR A 35 -10.96 0.83 -14.84
C THR A 35 -11.58 -0.04 -13.75
N GLY A 36 -11.78 0.52 -12.56
CA GLY A 36 -12.20 -0.19 -11.36
C GLY A 36 -11.16 -1.15 -10.79
N LYS A 37 -9.95 -1.25 -11.38
CA LYS A 37 -8.91 -2.19 -10.95
C LYS A 37 -8.13 -1.65 -9.75
N PHE A 38 -7.91 -2.52 -8.78
CA PHE A 38 -6.99 -2.28 -7.67
C PHE A 38 -5.54 -2.47 -8.11
N PHE A 39 -4.61 -1.75 -7.48
CA PHE A 39 -3.18 -1.92 -7.73
C PHE A 39 -2.35 -1.69 -6.47
N TRP A 40 -1.08 -2.09 -6.53
CA TRP A 40 -0.10 -1.87 -5.47
C TRP A 40 1.29 -1.69 -6.10
N TYR A 41 2.17 -0.82 -5.63
CA TYR A 41 2.20 0.02 -4.41
C TYR A 41 1.35 1.31 -4.51
N PRO A 42 1.04 2.01 -3.39
CA PRO A 42 0.20 3.21 -3.39
C PRO A 42 0.87 4.33 -4.18
N ARG A 43 0.17 4.80 -5.21
CA ARG A 43 0.58 5.92 -6.08
C ARG A 43 -0.64 6.78 -6.39
N LYS A 44 -0.42 8.06 -6.68
CA LYS A 44 -1.46 9.00 -7.11
C LYS A 44 -1.88 8.86 -8.58
N ILE A 45 -1.13 8.08 -9.37
CA ILE A 45 -1.36 7.89 -10.80
C ILE A 45 -1.62 6.40 -11.06
N SER A 46 -2.69 6.12 -11.81
CA SER A 46 -3.06 4.77 -12.20
C SER A 46 -2.01 4.15 -13.13
N PRO A 47 -1.54 2.93 -12.85
CA PRO A 47 -0.64 2.22 -13.77
C PRO A 47 -1.34 1.72 -15.04
N PHE A 48 -2.68 1.73 -15.07
CA PHE A 48 -3.46 1.24 -16.20
C PHE A 48 -3.77 2.34 -17.21
N THR A 49 -4.07 3.54 -16.73
CA THR A 49 -4.56 4.65 -17.57
C THR A 49 -3.67 5.89 -17.54
N LEU A 50 -2.68 5.95 -16.64
CA LEU A 50 -1.87 7.14 -16.36
C LEU A 50 -2.69 8.35 -15.89
N SER A 51 -3.95 8.12 -15.51
CA SER A 51 -4.86 9.12 -14.96
C SER A 51 -4.59 9.33 -13.47
N GLY A 52 -4.84 10.55 -12.99
CA GLY A 52 -4.91 10.88 -11.57
C GLY A 52 -6.23 10.46 -10.91
N ASN A 53 -7.14 9.82 -11.65
CA ASN A 53 -8.40 9.30 -11.14
C ASN A 53 -8.16 8.01 -10.32
N VAL A 54 -7.61 8.17 -9.12
CA VAL A 54 -7.32 7.10 -8.18
C VAL A 54 -8.05 7.38 -6.87
N GLU A 55 -8.85 6.43 -6.43
CA GLU A 55 -9.52 6.45 -5.13
C GLU A 55 -8.82 5.50 -4.15
N THR A 56 -8.81 5.84 -2.86
CA THR A 56 -8.33 4.97 -1.79
C THR A 56 -9.52 4.26 -1.15
N VAL A 57 -9.48 2.92 -1.14
CA VAL A 57 -10.57 2.07 -0.65
C VAL A 57 -10.02 1.15 0.44
N GLU A 58 -10.76 1.01 1.52
CA GLU A 58 -10.39 0.10 2.61
C GLU A 58 -10.56 -1.36 2.17
N ALA A 59 -9.51 -2.17 2.34
CA ALA A 59 -9.55 -3.59 2.07
C ALA A 59 -10.35 -4.33 3.14
N ALA A 60 -10.97 -5.45 2.76
CA ALA A 60 -11.73 -6.29 3.69
C ALA A 60 -10.89 -6.97 4.78
N GLY A 61 -9.55 -6.85 4.73
CA GLY A 61 -8.63 -7.51 5.66
C GLY A 61 -8.48 -9.03 5.43
N THR A 62 -9.05 -9.56 4.35
CA THR A 62 -8.97 -10.97 3.95
C THR A 62 -8.26 -11.12 2.61
N GLY A 63 -7.69 -12.29 2.36
CA GLY A 63 -6.98 -12.58 1.11
C GLY A 63 -6.48 -14.03 1.05
N GLU A 64 -5.89 -14.39 -0.08
CA GLU A 64 -5.34 -15.72 -0.33
C GLU A 64 -3.83 -15.63 -0.58
N ILE A 65 -3.09 -16.65 -0.15
CA ILE A 65 -1.65 -16.73 -0.40
C ILE A 65 -1.43 -17.12 -1.86
N TYR A 66 -0.99 -16.16 -2.67
CA TYR A 66 -0.64 -16.40 -4.07
C TYR A 66 0.68 -17.18 -4.21
N THR A 67 1.70 -16.84 -3.43
CA THR A 67 3.01 -17.49 -3.42
C THR A 67 3.81 -17.14 -2.16
N TYR A 68 4.80 -17.95 -1.79
CA TYR A 68 5.67 -17.70 -0.63
C TYR A 68 7.08 -18.28 -0.84
N SER A 69 8.06 -17.74 -0.09
CA SER A 69 9.44 -18.26 -0.02
C SER A 69 9.88 -18.37 1.44
N ILE A 70 10.74 -19.35 1.74
CA ILE A 70 11.23 -19.62 3.10
C ILE A 70 12.66 -19.08 3.22
N MET A 71 12.86 -18.06 4.05
CA MET A 71 14.20 -17.65 4.48
C MET A 71 14.63 -18.52 5.67
N ARG A 72 15.78 -19.20 5.56
CA ARG A 72 16.39 -19.99 6.63
C ARG A 72 17.60 -19.27 7.22
#